data_AF-A0A3D2JAC9-F1
#
_entry.id   AF-A0A3D2JAC9-F1
#
_cell.length_a   1.000
_cell.length_b   1.000
_cell.length_c   1.000
_cell.angle_alpha   90.00
_cell.angle_beta   90.00
_cell.angle_gamma   90.00
#
_symmetry.space_group_name_H-M   'P 1'
#
loop_
_entity.id
_entity.type
_entity.pdbx_description
1 polymer ?
#
loop_
_entity_poly.entity_id
_entity_poly.type
_entity_poly.pdbx_seq_one_letter_code
_entity_poly.pdbx_strand_id
1 'polypeptide(L)'
;MTNILTWLAGSHIIQGIIVGGVLAFLTTQIIMNVVVKAMTTTVNGWSTSFKCGQPGNGILQRAACARNLPAVNVVQEAAYWTTTVDSEGQRLFGQHEYVL
;
A
#
# COMPACT_ATOMS: atom_id res chain seq x y z
N MET A 1 27.44 1.01 -28.42
CA MET A 1 26.50 1.10 -27.27
C MET A 1 26.64 2.39 -26.47
N THR A 2 27.86 2.90 -26.24
CA THR A 2 28.10 4.13 -25.46
C THR A 2 27.41 5.38 -26.03
N ASN A 3 27.31 5.50 -27.36
CA ASN A 3 26.78 6.68 -28.04
C ASN A 3 25.24 6.85 -27.97
N ILE A 4 24.51 5.74 -27.82
CA ILE A 4 23.03 5.77 -27.70
C ILE A 4 22.65 6.16 -26.27
N LEU A 5 23.33 5.61 -25.27
CA LEU A 5 23.06 5.93 -23.87
C LEU A 5 23.39 7.39 -23.54
N THR A 6 24.48 7.95 -24.10
CA THR A 6 24.80 9.38 -23.95
C THR A 6 23.81 10.28 -24.67
N TRP A 7 23.33 9.90 -25.85
CA TRP A 7 22.28 10.64 -26.57
C TRP A 7 20.93 10.62 -25.83
N LEU A 8 20.52 9.45 -25.33
CA LEU A 8 19.30 9.31 -24.51
C LEU A 8 19.42 10.10 -23.20
N ALA A 9 20.59 10.09 -22.57
CA ALA A 9 20.87 10.85 -21.35
C ALA A 9 20.90 12.37 -21.58
N GLY A 10 21.21 12.85 -22.80
CA GLY A 10 21.16 14.27 -23.15
C GLY A 10 19.78 14.77 -23.59
N SER A 11 18.83 13.88 -23.85
CA SER A 11 17.48 14.25 -24.28
C SER A 11 16.62 14.68 -23.10
N HIS A 12 16.36 15.98 -22.99
CA HIS A 12 15.49 16.54 -21.94
C HIS A 12 14.07 15.95 -21.95
N ILE A 13 13.56 15.53 -23.12
CA ILE A 13 12.26 14.85 -23.22
C ILE A 13 12.29 13.52 -22.47
N ILE A 14 13.34 12.73 -22.69
CA ILE A 14 13.48 11.41 -22.06
C ILE A 14 13.68 11.55 -20.56
N GLN A 15 14.53 12.49 -20.13
CA GLN A 15 14.68 12.82 -18.72
C GLN A 15 13.35 13.24 -18.08
N GLY A 16 12.57 14.10 -18.76
CA GLY A 16 11.25 14.53 -18.29
C GLY A 16 10.26 13.37 -18.12
N ILE A 17 10.23 12.43 -19.08
CA ILE A 17 9.39 11.22 -18.99
C ILE A 17 9.80 10.35 -17.79
N ILE A 18 11.11 10.13 -17.60
CA ILE A 18 11.62 9.31 -16.49
C ILE A 18 11.26 9.97 -15.15
N VAL A 19 11.55 11.26 -14.99
CA VAL A 19 11.26 12.00 -13.75
C VAL A 19 9.75 12.03 -13.47
N GLY A 20 8.94 12.32 -14.48
CA GLY A 20 7.48 12.32 -14.37
C GLY A 20 6.92 10.94 -13.99
N GLY A 21 7.42 9.88 -14.62
CA GLY A 21 7.02 8.50 -14.32
C GLY A 21 7.38 8.08 -12.90
N VAL A 22 8.61 8.39 -12.45
CA VAL A 22 9.04 8.10 -11.07
C VAL A 22 8.20 8.88 -10.06
N LEU A 23 7.97 10.18 -10.30
CA LEU A 23 7.14 11.00 -9.42
C LEU A 23 5.70 10.49 -9.34
N ALA A 24 5.09 10.13 -10.48
CA ALA A 24 3.75 9.57 -10.53
C ALA A 24 3.66 8.25 -9.76
N PHE A 25 4.67 7.37 -9.92
CA PHE A 25 4.73 6.12 -9.18
C PHE A 25 4.82 6.35 -7.66
N LEU A 26 5.75 7.18 -7.20
CA LEU A 26 5.91 7.49 -5.77
C LEU A 26 4.65 8.14 -5.17
N THR A 27 4.07 9.09 -5.90
CA THR A 27 2.82 9.76 -5.49
C THR A 27 1.68 8.75 -5.36
N THR A 28 1.59 7.80 -6.30
CA THR A 28 0.59 6.72 -6.25
C THR A 28 0.78 5.84 -5.01
N GLN A 29 2.02 5.49 -4.63
CA GLN A 29 2.27 4.71 -3.41
C GLN A 29 1.78 5.46 -2.15
N ILE A 30 2.03 6.78 -2.08
CA ILE A 30 1.59 7.61 -0.95
C ILE A 30 0.06 7.68 -0.90
N ILE A 31 -0.59 7.98 -2.03
CA ILE A 31 -2.06 8.05 -2.12
C ILE A 31 -2.68 6.72 -1.68
N MET A 32 -2.15 5.59 -2.16
CA MET A 32 -2.66 4.27 -1.76
C MET A 32 -2.52 4.05 -0.25
N ASN A 33 -1.39 4.40 0.36
CA ASN A 33 -1.20 4.27 1.81
C ASN A 33 -2.22 5.12 2.60
N VAL A 34 -2.47 6.36 2.15
CA VAL A 34 -3.45 7.26 2.77
C VAL A 34 -4.86 6.68 2.65
N VAL A 35 -5.26 6.21 1.47
CA VAL A 35 -6.58 5.61 1.23
C VAL A 35 -6.80 4.39 2.11
N VAL A 36 -5.80 3.52 2.24
CA VAL A 36 -5.87 2.33 3.11
C VAL A 36 -6.03 2.72 4.55
N LYS A 37 -5.21 3.66 5.03
CA LYS A 37 -5.31 4.14 6.41
C LYS A 37 -6.68 4.74 6.70
N ALA A 38 -7.26 5.48 5.75
CA ALA A 38 -8.58 6.09 5.89
C ALA A 38 -9.74 5.08 5.95
N MET A 39 -9.56 3.86 5.42
CA MET A 39 -10.56 2.78 5.49
C MET A 39 -10.25 1.70 6.54
N THR A 40 -9.11 1.80 7.23
CA THR A 40 -8.70 0.84 8.26
C THR A 40 -9.39 1.16 9.57
N THR A 41 -9.94 0.13 10.21
CA THR A 41 -10.44 0.17 11.58
C THR A 41 -9.42 -0.52 12.48
N THR A 42 -9.06 0.11 13.59
CA THR A 42 -8.13 -0.45 14.59
C THR A 42 -8.83 -0.56 15.94
N VAL A 43 -8.75 -1.74 16.56
CA VAL A 43 -9.30 -2.04 17.89
C VAL A 43 -8.25 -2.83 18.67
N ASN A 44 -7.84 -2.35 19.84
CA ASN A 44 -6.85 -3.01 20.70
C ASN A 44 -5.57 -3.44 19.97
N GLY A 45 -5.02 -2.57 19.10
CA GLY A 45 -3.82 -2.85 18.31
C GLY A 45 -4.05 -3.70 17.05
N TRP A 46 -5.21 -4.33 16.90
CA TRP A 46 -5.59 -5.09 15.72
C TRP A 46 -6.27 -4.22 14.69
N SER A 47 -5.82 -4.29 13.44
CA SER A 47 -6.32 -3.53 12.30
C SER A 47 -7.01 -4.42 11.28
N THR A 48 -8.07 -3.92 10.65
CA THR A 48 -8.76 -4.56 9.53
C THR A 48 -9.39 -3.51 8.61
N SER A 49 -9.75 -3.90 7.38
CA SER A 49 -10.35 -3.00 6.38
C SER A 49 -11.69 -3.54 5.89
N PHE A 50 -12.78 -3.16 6.56
CA PHE A 50 -14.14 -3.66 6.25
C PHE A 50 -14.70 -3.19 4.90
N LYS A 51 -14.13 -2.14 4.32
CA LYS A 51 -14.53 -1.64 3.00
C LYS A 51 -13.95 -2.47 1.85
N CYS A 52 -12.91 -3.27 2.09
CA CYS A 52 -12.35 -4.12 1.05
C CYS A 52 -13.29 -5.28 0.69
N GLY A 53 -13.21 -5.75 -0.56
CA GLY A 53 -14.11 -6.77 -1.11
C GLY A 53 -15.50 -6.26 -1.51
N GLN A 54 -15.93 -5.08 -1.01
CA GLN A 54 -17.27 -4.56 -1.28
C GLN A 54 -17.41 -4.03 -2.73
N PRO A 55 -18.53 -4.31 -3.42
CA PRO A 55 -18.85 -3.68 -4.69
C PRO A 55 -19.14 -2.18 -4.51
N GLY A 56 -19.08 -1.40 -5.60
CA GLY A 56 -19.42 0.03 -5.56
C GLY A 56 -18.33 0.96 -5.02
N ASN A 57 -17.20 0.43 -4.54
CA ASN A 57 -16.04 1.25 -4.18
C ASN A 57 -15.42 1.95 -5.40
N GLY A 58 -14.88 3.16 -5.22
CA GLY A 58 -14.15 3.88 -6.27
C GLY A 58 -12.82 3.22 -6.62
N ILE A 59 -12.25 3.57 -7.79
CA ILE A 59 -11.03 2.93 -8.32
C ILE A 59 -9.83 3.02 -7.36
N LEU A 60 -9.68 4.13 -6.64
CA LEU A 60 -8.57 4.31 -5.68
C LEU A 60 -8.67 3.34 -4.51
N GLN A 61 -9.87 3.15 -3.95
CA GLN A 61 -10.09 2.20 -2.85
C GLN A 61 -9.88 0.76 -3.32
N ARG A 62 -10.36 0.40 -4.52
CA ARG A 62 -10.12 -0.93 -5.10
C ARG A 62 -8.64 -1.20 -5.30
N ALA A 63 -7.91 -0.24 -5.86
CA ALA A 63 -6.47 -0.37 -6.09
C ALA A 63 -5.70 -0.48 -4.76
N ALA A 64 -6.06 0.33 -3.77
CA ALA A 64 -5.53 0.26 -2.40
C ALA A 64 -5.78 -1.11 -1.74
N CYS A 65 -7.00 -1.64 -1.81
CA CYS A 65 -7.34 -2.96 -1.30
C CYS A 65 -6.53 -4.05 -2.02
N ALA A 66 -6.52 -4.04 -3.36
CA ALA A 66 -5.82 -5.06 -4.15
C ALA A 66 -4.30 -5.07 -3.90
N ARG A 67 -3.69 -3.93 -3.59
CA ARG A 67 -2.27 -3.84 -3.24
C ARG A 67 -1.95 -4.49 -1.89
N ASN A 68 -2.81 -4.32 -0.88
CA ASN A 68 -2.51 -4.75 0.49
C ASN A 68 -3.12 -6.11 0.85
N LEU A 69 -4.31 -6.41 0.33
CA LEU A 69 -5.02 -7.67 0.49
C LEU A 69 -5.50 -8.13 -0.89
N PRO A 70 -4.62 -8.75 -1.70
CA PRO A 70 -4.98 -9.27 -3.01
C PRO A 70 -6.11 -10.29 -2.90
N ALA A 71 -7.10 -10.21 -3.81
CA ALA A 71 -8.25 -11.13 -3.86
C ALA A 71 -9.04 -11.25 -2.54
N VAL A 72 -9.11 -10.18 -1.75
CA VAL A 72 -9.82 -10.14 -0.48
C VAL A 72 -11.33 -10.35 -0.62
N ASN A 73 -11.88 -11.23 0.22
CA ASN A 73 -13.32 -11.45 0.37
C ASN A 73 -14.04 -10.22 0.96
N VAL A 74 -15.37 -10.23 0.89
CA VAL A 74 -16.18 -9.32 1.72
C VAL A 74 -16.06 -9.73 3.19
N VAL A 75 -16.14 -8.76 4.11
CA VAL A 75 -15.99 -9.02 5.55
C VAL A 75 -16.99 -10.03 6.10
N GLN A 76 -18.19 -10.12 5.50
CA GLN A 76 -19.23 -11.08 5.88
C GLN A 76 -18.82 -12.54 5.62
N GLU A 77 -17.89 -12.77 4.68
CA GLU A 77 -17.34 -14.10 4.39
C GLU A 77 -16.06 -14.35 5.19
N ALA A 78 -15.14 -13.38 5.19
CA ALA A 78 -13.88 -13.46 5.93
C ALA A 78 -13.38 -12.08 6.36
N ALA A 79 -13.07 -11.95 7.66
CA ALA A 79 -12.44 -10.77 8.22
C ALA A 79 -10.95 -11.03 8.46
N TYR A 80 -10.09 -10.22 7.85
CA TYR A 80 -8.63 -10.33 8.00
C TYR A 80 -8.15 -9.28 9.00
N TRP A 81 -7.78 -9.75 10.19
CA TRP A 81 -7.20 -8.91 11.24
C TRP A 81 -5.69 -9.07 11.26
N THR A 82 -4.99 -7.94 11.35
CA THR A 82 -3.53 -7.89 11.40
C THR A 82 -3.09 -6.98 12.53
N THR A 83 -2.00 -7.30 13.22
CA THR A 83 -1.35 -6.38 14.15
C THR A 83 0.13 -6.25 13.80
N THR A 84 0.68 -5.06 14.05
CA THR A 84 2.13 -4.80 14.03
C THR A 84 2.64 -4.34 15.39
N VAL A 85 1.79 -4.41 16.42
CA VAL A 85 2.08 -4.01 17.79
C VAL A 85 1.66 -5.10 18.79
N ASP A 86 2.30 -5.11 19.96
CA ASP A 86 1.89 -5.95 21.08
C ASP A 86 0.78 -5.31 21.93
N SER A 87 0.43 -5.94 23.05
CA SER A 87 -0.62 -5.48 23.98
C SER A 87 -0.30 -4.16 24.68
N GLU A 88 0.97 -3.76 24.73
CA GLU A 88 1.41 -2.46 25.26
C GLU A 88 1.49 -1.39 24.17
N GLY A 89 1.20 -1.76 22.92
CA GLY A 89 1.30 -0.87 21.77
C GLY A 89 2.73 -0.69 21.25
N GLN A 90 3.70 -1.49 21.73
CA GLN A 90 5.06 -1.46 21.20
C GLN A 90 5.11 -2.22 19.87
N ARG A 91 5.99 -1.79 18.96
CA ARG A 91 6.14 -2.46 17.66
C ARG A 91 6.64 -3.88 17.87
N LEU A 92 5.99 -4.84 17.22
CA LEU A 92 6.45 -6.23 17.23
C LEU A 92 7.89 -6.32 16.72
N PHE A 93 8.73 -7.01 17.50
CA PHE A 93 10.15 -7.12 17.22
C PHE A 93 10.61 -8.57 17.42
N GLY A 94 11.24 -9.15 16.40
CA GLY A 94 11.55 -10.59 16.36
C GLY A 94 12.53 -11.09 17.43
N GLN A 95 13.11 -10.21 18.26
CA GLN A 95 13.94 -10.59 19.41
C GLN A 95 13.14 -10.80 20.70
N HIS A 96 11.85 -10.43 20.71
CA HIS A 96 10.96 -10.65 21.84
C HIS A 96 10.11 -11.90 21.62
N GLU A 97 9.85 -12.62 22.71
CA GLU A 97 8.87 -13.70 22.72
C GLU A 97 7.47 -13.13 22.91
N TYR A 98 6.51 -13.64 22.15
CA TYR A 98 5.11 -13.23 22.19
C TYR A 98 4.21 -14.46 22.30
N VAL A 99 3.06 -14.30 22.95
CA VAL A 99 1.98 -15.29 22.99
C VAL A 99 0.73 -14.62 22.44
N LEU A 100 0.01 -15.34 21.57
CA LEU A 100 -1.25 -14.91 20.96
C LEU A 100 -2.43 -15.67 21.57
#